data_AF-A0A0Q5M346-F1
#
_entry.id   AF-A0A0Q5M346-F1
#
_cell.length_a   1.000
_cell.length_b   1.000
_cell.length_c   1.000
_cell.angle_alpha   90.00
_cell.angle_beta   90.00
_cell.angle_gamma   90.00
#
_symmetry.space_group_name_H-M   'P 1'
#
loop_
_entity.id
_entity.type
_entity.pdbx_description
1 polymer ?
#
loop_
_entity_poly.entity_id
_entity_poly.type
_entity_poly.pdbx_seq_one_letter_code
_entity_poly.pdbx_strand_id
1 'polypeptide(L)'
;MTENVAQWWARRQWSKALTVPYPVGTYRADWQRYPALVRQFHPELNAGVVLSQIPPAADVYVQWECDAGHRFIATPQEQRSRPGGTRRRSAWCPWCAELAVPSRVRSPEPDAGLHPCGHARDPRRIENDPDDDRCYLCRRLDRTSMNREQLIALATPASRAPLSHENGTATRYSWQCPEGHRVYTATVESILGGRRCPVCRNARGGAARVAVGEAFRSERAPRPASAAEPELRRRIAERLVVDLECNAVRVARPFHDQLEVWPDIVIPELRVAIEYDTIGRHGLEHVGPREASDRRKDRLLRAVGWEVVRVRCRPLLLLGPYDVEASSVTDAVVDRLLSALGEIRGDLIVDAYRR
;
A
#
# COMPACT_ATOMS: atom_id res chain seq x y z
N MET A 1 -0.67 20.16 33.48
CA MET A 1 0.57 19.45 33.15
C MET A 1 1.00 18.75 34.41
N THR A 2 1.04 17.43 34.38
CA THR A 2 1.47 16.60 35.50
C THR A 2 2.96 16.87 35.76
N GLU A 3 3.32 17.14 37.01
CA GLU A 3 4.68 17.50 37.42
C GLU A 3 5.18 16.54 38.51
N ASN A 4 6.48 16.56 38.82
CA ASN A 4 7.01 15.71 39.89
C ASN A 4 6.59 16.24 41.28
N VAL A 5 6.64 15.39 42.30
CA VAL A 5 6.15 15.72 43.65
C VAL A 5 6.83 16.95 44.27
N ALA A 6 8.12 17.19 44.01
CA ALA A 6 8.85 18.34 44.55
C ALA A 6 8.41 19.67 43.92
N GLN A 7 8.25 19.71 42.60
CA GLN A 7 7.74 20.86 41.85
C GLN A 7 6.29 21.14 42.22
N TRP A 8 5.48 20.09 42.33
CA TRP A 8 4.09 20.20 42.77
C TRP A 8 4.00 20.80 44.17
N TRP A 9 4.84 20.35 45.11
CA TRP A 9 4.88 20.88 46.47
C TRP A 9 5.30 22.35 46.51
N ALA A 10 6.37 22.71 45.81
CA ALA A 10 6.85 24.09 45.72
C ALA A 10 5.78 25.04 45.14
N ARG A 11 5.08 24.60 44.09
CA ARG A 11 3.97 25.35 43.50
C ARG A 11 2.81 25.54 44.47
N ARG A 12 2.49 24.54 45.28
CA ARG A 12 1.45 24.63 46.32
C ARG A 12 1.87 25.55 47.47
N GLN A 13 3.15 25.56 47.86
CA GLN A 13 3.72 26.50 48.83
C GLN A 13 3.57 27.94 48.36
N TRP A 14 3.92 28.21 47.11
CA TRP A 14 3.77 29.52 46.50
C TRP A 14 2.29 29.92 46.39
N SER A 15 1.43 29.05 45.83
CA SER A 15 0.02 29.36 45.60
C SER A 15 -0.79 29.57 46.89
N LYS A 16 -0.41 28.91 48.00
CA LYS A 16 -1.09 29.07 49.29
C LYS A 16 -0.40 30.05 50.23
N ALA A 17 0.76 30.59 49.86
CA ALA A 17 1.62 31.39 50.72
C ALA A 17 1.91 30.71 52.09
N LEU A 18 2.12 29.39 52.08
CA LEU A 18 2.35 28.58 53.29
C LEU A 18 3.55 27.64 53.08
N THR A 19 4.42 27.53 54.08
CA THR A 19 5.53 26.56 54.07
C THR A 19 5.04 25.11 54.06
N VAL A 20 3.87 24.84 54.66
CA VAL A 20 3.20 23.53 54.63
C VAL A 20 1.77 23.74 54.10
N PRO A 21 1.54 23.60 52.77
CA PRO A 21 0.25 23.92 52.14
C PRO A 21 -0.90 23.03 52.60
N TYR A 22 -0.56 21.79 52.96
CA TYR A 22 -1.46 20.77 53.47
C TYR A 22 -0.79 20.12 54.67
N PRO A 23 -1.28 20.35 55.90
CA PRO A 23 -0.78 19.65 57.08
C PRO A 23 -0.88 18.12 56.93
N VAL A 24 0.02 17.39 57.59
CA VAL A 24 -0.05 15.92 57.62
C VAL A 24 -1.42 15.49 58.13
N GLY A 25 -2.10 14.63 57.37
CA GLY A 25 -3.45 14.16 57.69
C GLY A 25 -4.59 14.87 56.93
N THR A 26 -4.31 15.93 56.17
CA THR A 26 -5.33 16.70 55.42
C THR A 26 -6.28 15.82 54.60
N TYR A 27 -5.74 14.83 53.87
CA TYR A 27 -6.49 13.90 53.01
C TYR A 27 -6.58 12.49 53.61
N ARG A 28 -6.44 12.34 54.93
CA ARG A 28 -6.44 11.03 55.60
C ARG A 28 -7.70 10.23 55.31
N ALA A 29 -8.87 10.85 55.43
CA ALA A 29 -10.16 10.19 55.24
C ALA A 29 -10.32 9.64 53.81
N ASP A 30 -9.78 10.35 52.82
CA ASP A 30 -9.83 9.92 51.43
C ASP A 30 -8.93 8.71 51.16
N TRP A 31 -7.71 8.72 51.72
CA TRP A 31 -6.74 7.64 51.54
C TRP A 31 -7.04 6.39 52.38
N GLN A 32 -7.76 6.52 53.49
CA GLN A 32 -8.11 5.39 54.36
C GLN A 32 -8.95 4.32 53.64
N ARG A 33 -9.62 4.68 52.54
CA ARG A 33 -10.37 3.76 51.67
C ARG A 33 -9.47 2.89 50.78
N TYR A 34 -8.17 3.20 50.70
CA TYR A 34 -7.19 2.52 49.84
C TYR A 34 -5.98 2.02 50.64
N PRO A 35 -6.17 1.17 51.68
CA PRO A 35 -5.08 0.73 52.55
C PRO A 35 -3.96 -0.01 51.82
N ALA A 36 -4.27 -0.65 50.69
CA ALA A 36 -3.27 -1.29 49.84
C ALA A 36 -2.39 -0.28 49.09
N LEU A 37 -2.91 0.90 48.71
CA LEU A 37 -2.12 1.96 48.09
C LEU A 37 -1.26 2.69 49.11
N VAL A 38 -1.79 2.90 50.32
CA VAL A 38 -1.04 3.52 51.43
C VAL A 38 0.25 2.76 51.71
N ARG A 39 0.22 1.42 51.65
CA ARG A 39 1.42 0.58 51.81
C ARG A 39 2.45 0.70 50.68
N GLN A 40 2.04 1.17 49.51
CA GLN A 40 2.93 1.33 48.37
C GLN A 40 3.61 2.71 48.32
N PHE A 41 3.20 3.63 49.19
CA PHE A 41 3.72 4.99 49.19
C PHE A 41 4.77 5.17 50.28
N HIS A 42 5.91 5.71 49.87
CA HIS A 42 7.09 5.89 50.70
C HIS A 42 7.50 7.38 50.66
N PRO A 43 7.36 8.14 51.77
CA PRO A 43 7.75 9.55 51.82
C PRO A 43 9.22 9.78 51.44
N GLU A 44 10.11 8.86 51.79
CA GLU A 44 11.54 8.86 51.45
C GLU A 44 11.80 8.82 49.94
N LEU A 45 10.90 8.22 49.15
CA LEU A 45 10.97 8.24 47.69
C LEU A 45 10.34 9.50 47.07
N ASN A 46 9.65 10.31 47.87
CA ASN A 46 8.79 11.40 47.43
C ASN A 46 9.11 12.74 48.11
N ALA A 47 10.40 13.02 48.30
CA ALA A 47 10.92 14.26 48.87
C ALA A 47 10.35 14.60 50.27
N GLY A 48 10.01 13.58 51.06
CA GLY A 48 9.46 13.72 52.42
C GLY A 48 7.98 14.10 52.47
N VAL A 49 7.31 14.32 51.33
CA VAL A 49 5.87 14.58 51.29
C VAL A 49 5.13 13.28 51.62
N VAL A 50 4.23 13.32 52.60
CA VAL A 50 3.44 12.14 52.96
C VAL A 50 2.14 12.08 52.15
N LEU A 51 1.64 10.86 51.87
CA LEU A 51 0.48 10.65 51.02
C LEU A 51 -0.77 11.42 51.50
N SER A 52 -0.96 11.56 52.82
CA SER A 52 -2.08 12.30 53.40
C SER A 52 -2.04 13.82 53.17
N GLN A 53 -0.97 14.35 52.55
CA GLN A 53 -0.86 15.73 52.10
C GLN A 53 -1.17 15.89 50.60
N ILE A 54 -1.40 14.78 49.89
CA ILE A 54 -1.68 14.75 48.45
C ILE A 54 -3.15 14.39 48.23
N PRO A 55 -3.94 15.23 47.54
CA PRO A 55 -5.31 14.86 47.18
C PRO A 55 -5.35 13.61 46.28
N PRO A 56 -6.32 12.68 46.44
CA PRO A 56 -6.43 11.49 45.58
C PRO A 56 -6.69 11.75 44.09
N ALA A 57 -7.09 12.97 43.74
CA ALA A 57 -7.31 13.45 42.37
C ALA A 57 -6.21 14.42 41.91
N ALA A 58 -5.12 14.53 42.66
CA ALA A 58 -4.01 15.39 42.27
C ALA A 58 -3.31 14.85 41.02
N ASP A 59 -3.12 15.73 40.05
CA ASP A 59 -2.32 15.49 38.84
C ASP A 59 -0.83 15.69 39.15
N VAL A 60 -0.26 14.78 39.95
CA VAL A 60 1.14 14.80 40.40
C VAL A 60 1.75 13.41 40.24
N TYR A 61 2.95 13.35 39.67
CA TYR A 61 3.71 12.11 39.60
C TYR A 61 4.40 11.84 40.93
N VAL A 62 4.10 10.68 41.51
CA VAL A 62 4.74 10.16 42.72
C VAL A 62 5.29 8.78 42.44
N GLN A 63 6.31 8.40 43.21
CA GLN A 63 6.95 7.10 43.13
C GLN A 63 6.30 6.13 44.12
N TRP A 64 5.89 4.97 43.62
CA TRP A 64 5.27 3.87 44.35
C TRP A 64 6.21 2.67 44.37
N GLU A 65 6.12 1.85 45.41
CA GLU A 65 6.80 0.56 45.53
C GLU A 65 5.76 -0.52 45.88
N CYS A 66 5.64 -1.58 45.09
CA CYS A 66 4.68 -2.65 45.40
C CYS A 66 5.25 -3.66 46.42
N ASP A 67 4.40 -4.53 46.98
CA ASP A 67 4.81 -5.60 47.93
C ASP A 67 5.88 -6.56 47.36
N ALA A 68 6.06 -6.62 46.04
CA ALA A 68 7.10 -7.39 45.37
C ALA A 68 8.40 -6.59 45.11
N GLY A 69 8.51 -5.34 45.58
CA GLY A 69 9.69 -4.48 45.46
C GLY A 69 9.79 -3.66 44.16
N HIS A 70 8.85 -3.80 43.22
CA HIS A 70 8.89 -3.00 41.99
C HIS A 70 8.57 -1.52 42.25
N ARG A 71 9.44 -0.63 41.75
CA ARG A 71 9.29 0.83 41.84
C ARG A 71 8.79 1.43 40.53
N PHE A 72 7.69 2.20 40.57
CA PHE A 72 7.10 2.86 39.39
C PHE A 72 6.62 4.27 39.71
N ILE A 73 6.50 5.07 38.66
CA ILE A 73 5.93 6.42 38.72
C ILE A 73 4.51 6.35 38.19
N ALA A 74 3.56 6.91 38.94
CA ALA A 74 2.17 7.04 38.54
C ALA A 74 1.49 8.16 39.34
N THR A 75 0.45 8.75 38.78
CA THR A 75 -0.41 9.68 39.53
C THR A 75 -1.28 8.95 40.56
N PRO A 76 -1.72 9.62 41.64
CA PRO A 76 -2.76 9.14 42.54
C PRO A 76 -3.99 8.55 41.84
N GLN A 77 -4.43 9.17 40.73
CA GLN A 77 -5.59 8.72 39.98
C GLN A 77 -5.31 7.45 39.16
N GLU A 78 -4.19 7.38 38.46
CA GLU A 78 -3.78 6.17 37.72
C GLU A 78 -3.60 4.99 38.66
N GLN A 79 -2.93 5.20 39.79
CA GLN A 79 -2.69 4.16 40.78
C GLN A 79 -3.98 3.63 41.42
N ARG A 80 -5.01 4.48 41.56
CA ARG A 80 -6.35 4.09 42.02
C ARG A 80 -7.16 3.38 40.93
N SER A 81 -6.82 3.58 39.67
CA SER A 81 -7.54 3.02 38.53
C SER A 81 -7.03 1.62 38.21
N ARG A 82 -7.81 0.58 38.55
CA ARG A 82 -7.43 -0.81 38.25
C ARG A 82 -7.62 -1.13 36.75
N PRO A 83 -6.64 -1.74 36.07
CA PRO A 83 -6.87 -2.37 34.79
C PRO A 83 -7.55 -3.73 34.98
N GLY A 84 -8.86 -3.78 34.69
CA GLY A 84 -9.60 -5.02 34.44
C GLY A 84 -9.80 -5.95 35.64
N GLY A 85 -10.89 -6.74 35.61
CA GLY A 85 -11.32 -7.64 36.68
C GLY A 85 -10.44 -8.88 36.88
N THR A 86 -9.16 -8.71 37.18
CA THR A 86 -8.28 -9.81 37.60
C THR A 86 -8.53 -10.19 39.06
N ARG A 87 -8.46 -11.51 39.36
CA ARG A 87 -8.92 -12.12 40.63
C ARG A 87 -8.10 -11.76 41.88
N ARG A 88 -6.96 -11.05 41.78
CA ARG A 88 -6.17 -10.68 42.96
C ARG A 88 -6.61 -9.32 43.51
N ARG A 89 -6.80 -9.25 44.84
CA ARG A 89 -7.12 -8.02 45.57
C ARG A 89 -5.89 -7.12 45.84
N SER A 90 -4.79 -7.28 45.12
CA SER A 90 -3.60 -6.44 45.30
C SER A 90 -3.79 -5.04 44.70
N ALA A 91 -3.02 -4.08 45.19
CA ALA A 91 -2.89 -2.76 44.58
C ALA A 91 -2.17 -2.86 43.22
N TRP A 92 -2.45 -1.92 42.30
CA TRP A 92 -1.94 -2.00 40.94
C TRP A 92 -0.41 -1.80 40.89
N CYS A 93 0.24 -2.47 39.95
CA CYS A 93 1.65 -2.35 39.62
C CYS A 93 1.85 -2.87 38.19
N PRO A 94 2.53 -2.14 37.28
CA PRO A 94 2.61 -2.51 35.87
C PRO A 94 3.32 -3.86 35.64
N TRP A 95 4.42 -4.14 36.36
CA TRP A 95 5.15 -5.40 36.21
C TRP A 95 4.38 -6.60 36.78
N CYS A 96 3.79 -6.44 37.97
CA CYS A 96 2.98 -7.51 38.57
C CYS A 96 1.73 -7.81 37.73
N ALA A 97 1.16 -6.79 37.06
CA ALA A 97 0.03 -6.97 36.17
C ALA A 97 0.40 -7.79 34.93
N GLU A 98 1.56 -7.53 34.34
CA GLU A 98 2.08 -8.30 33.20
C GLU A 98 2.36 -9.76 33.56
N LEU A 99 3.04 -10.00 34.69
CA LEU A 99 3.30 -11.34 35.21
C LEU A 99 2.02 -12.12 35.60
N ALA A 100 0.92 -11.42 35.86
CA ALA A 100 -0.37 -12.01 36.24
C ALA A 100 -1.24 -12.39 35.04
N VAL A 101 -0.86 -12.05 33.81
CA VAL A 101 -1.57 -12.51 32.60
C VAL A 101 -1.14 -13.96 32.33
N PRO A 102 -2.01 -14.97 32.52
CA PRO A 102 -1.63 -16.33 32.20
C PRO A 102 -1.31 -16.42 30.70
N SER A 103 -0.14 -16.94 30.37
CA SER A 103 0.19 -17.35 29.02
C SER A 103 -0.88 -18.35 28.58
N ARG A 104 -1.55 -18.07 27.46
CA ARG A 104 -2.49 -19.04 26.88
C ARG A 104 -1.70 -20.31 26.57
N VAL A 105 -1.92 -21.37 27.34
CA VAL A 105 -1.48 -22.71 26.98
C VAL A 105 -2.19 -23.05 25.68
N ARG A 106 -1.46 -23.04 24.56
CA ARG A 106 -1.95 -23.65 23.32
C ARG A 106 -1.99 -25.15 23.57
N SER A 107 -3.18 -25.73 23.64
CA SER A 107 -3.31 -27.18 23.55
C SER A 107 -2.58 -27.64 22.27
N PRO A 108 -1.81 -28.74 22.31
CA PRO A 108 -1.31 -29.35 21.09
C PRO A 108 -2.51 -29.61 20.17
N GLU A 109 -2.43 -29.14 18.94
CA GLU A 109 -3.44 -29.48 17.94
C GLU A 109 -3.41 -31.01 17.77
N PRO A 110 -4.56 -31.70 17.86
CA PRO A 110 -4.58 -33.13 17.61
C PRO A 110 -4.04 -33.39 16.21
N ASP A 111 -3.03 -34.25 16.11
CA ASP A 111 -2.51 -34.71 14.82
C ASP A 111 -3.66 -35.44 14.12
N ALA A 112 -4.27 -34.76 13.14
CA ALA A 112 -5.37 -35.31 12.39
C ALA A 112 -4.90 -36.40 11.41
N GLY A 113 -3.60 -36.63 11.29
CA GLY A 113 -2.99 -37.58 10.37
C GLY A 113 -2.78 -36.99 8.97
N LEU A 114 -2.41 -37.85 8.03
CA LEU A 114 -2.15 -37.50 6.63
C LEU A 114 -3.30 -37.97 5.72
N HIS A 115 -3.51 -37.27 4.62
CA HIS A 115 -4.26 -37.77 3.47
C HIS A 115 -3.43 -38.83 2.71
N PRO A 116 -4.03 -39.67 1.83
CA PRO A 116 -3.30 -40.63 1.00
C PRO A 116 -2.26 -39.96 0.09
N CYS A 117 -2.43 -38.67 -0.21
CA CYS A 117 -1.46 -37.87 -0.94
C CYS A 117 -0.27 -37.38 -0.09
N GLY A 118 -0.19 -37.77 1.19
CA GLY A 118 0.91 -37.44 2.11
C GLY A 118 0.83 -36.05 2.76
N HIS A 119 -0.26 -35.30 2.54
CA HIS A 119 -0.44 -33.97 3.12
C HIS A 119 -1.15 -34.03 4.47
N ALA A 120 -0.77 -33.14 5.39
CA ALA A 120 -1.42 -33.03 6.70
C ALA A 120 -2.90 -32.68 6.58
N ARG A 121 -3.72 -33.30 7.44
CA ARG A 121 -5.15 -32.98 7.59
C ARG A 121 -5.31 -31.78 8.51
N ASP A 122 -6.29 -30.93 8.21
CA ASP A 122 -6.70 -29.84 9.09
C ASP A 122 -7.97 -30.26 9.85
N PRO A 123 -7.90 -30.57 11.16
CA PRO A 123 -9.08 -31.01 11.93
C PRO A 123 -10.16 -29.93 12.06
N ARG A 124 -9.83 -28.66 11.76
CA ARG A 124 -10.80 -27.54 11.77
C ARG A 124 -11.57 -27.43 10.45
N ARG A 125 -11.05 -28.03 9.39
CA ARG A 125 -11.75 -28.23 8.12
C ARG A 125 -12.28 -29.65 8.11
N ILE A 126 -13.28 -29.91 8.94
CA ILE A 126 -14.04 -31.16 8.88
C ILE A 126 -14.59 -31.26 7.45
N GLU A 127 -14.05 -32.21 6.68
CA GLU A 127 -14.39 -32.36 5.28
C GLU A 127 -15.83 -32.89 5.19
N ASN A 128 -16.68 -32.25 4.38
CA ASN A 128 -18.11 -32.55 4.26
C ASN A 128 -18.42 -33.86 3.51
N ASP A 129 -17.42 -34.71 3.29
CA ASP A 129 -17.57 -35.99 2.62
C ASP A 129 -16.64 -37.03 3.29
N PRO A 130 -17.17 -37.86 4.20
CA PRO A 130 -16.38 -38.83 4.95
C PRO A 130 -15.78 -39.94 4.06
N ASP A 131 -16.27 -40.10 2.82
CA ASP A 131 -15.83 -41.16 1.91
C ASP A 131 -14.73 -40.69 0.92
N ASP A 132 -14.45 -39.39 0.80
CA ASP A 132 -13.38 -38.84 -0.05
C ASP A 132 -12.17 -38.36 0.76
N ASP A 133 -11.25 -39.29 0.98
CA ASP A 133 -10.08 -39.13 1.83
C ASP A 133 -8.97 -38.22 1.29
N ARG A 134 -9.16 -37.61 0.10
CA ARG A 134 -8.16 -36.78 -0.58
C ARG A 134 -8.17 -35.34 -0.06
N CYS A 135 -7.03 -34.66 -0.06
CA CYS A 135 -6.99 -33.26 0.35
C CYS A 135 -7.77 -32.34 -0.60
N TYR A 136 -8.19 -31.16 -0.11
CA TYR A 136 -8.99 -30.20 -0.87
C TYR A 136 -8.35 -29.81 -2.21
N LEU A 137 -7.04 -29.55 -2.23
CA LEU A 137 -6.34 -29.21 -3.47
C LEU A 137 -6.33 -30.36 -4.49
N CYS A 138 -6.17 -31.62 -4.05
CA CYS A 138 -6.22 -32.78 -4.95
C CYS A 138 -7.60 -32.93 -5.60
N ARG A 139 -8.68 -32.87 -4.80
CA ARG A 139 -10.06 -32.88 -5.34
C ARG A 139 -10.32 -31.73 -6.31
N ARG A 140 -9.75 -30.55 -6.03
CA ARG A 140 -9.88 -29.37 -6.91
C ARG A 140 -9.15 -29.59 -8.23
N LEU A 141 -7.95 -30.16 -8.21
CA LEU A 141 -7.13 -30.43 -9.39
C LEU A 141 -7.79 -31.45 -10.32
N ASP A 142 -8.43 -32.49 -9.78
CA ASP A 142 -9.14 -33.51 -10.58
C ASP A 142 -10.30 -32.94 -11.42
N ARG A 143 -10.84 -31.78 -11.02
CA ARG A 143 -11.87 -31.04 -11.77
C ARG A 143 -11.29 -30.05 -12.77
N THR A 144 -9.99 -30.11 -13.02
CA THR A 144 -9.28 -29.23 -13.96
C THR A 144 -8.43 -30.05 -14.90
N SER A 145 -7.97 -29.43 -15.99
CA SER A 145 -6.98 -30.04 -16.89
C SER A 145 -5.54 -29.95 -16.37
N MET A 146 -5.33 -29.40 -15.17
CA MET A 146 -4.02 -29.17 -14.59
C MET A 146 -3.76 -30.16 -13.45
N ASN A 147 -2.60 -30.82 -13.47
CA ASN A 147 -2.14 -31.65 -12.36
C ASN A 147 -1.23 -30.86 -11.38
N ARG A 148 -0.88 -31.48 -10.24
CA ARG A 148 -0.06 -30.83 -9.20
C ARG A 148 1.34 -30.45 -9.69
N GLU A 149 1.98 -31.31 -10.48
CA GLU A 149 3.32 -31.04 -11.02
C GLU A 149 3.31 -29.82 -11.95
N GLN A 150 2.31 -29.73 -12.83
CA GLN A 150 2.11 -28.59 -13.72
C GLN A 150 1.82 -27.30 -12.94
N LEU A 151 1.03 -27.39 -11.85
CA LEU A 151 0.81 -26.25 -10.96
C LEU A 151 2.13 -25.78 -10.32
N ILE A 152 2.93 -26.70 -9.78
CA ILE A 152 4.23 -26.39 -9.16
C ILE A 152 5.21 -25.81 -10.18
N ALA A 153 5.20 -26.28 -11.42
CA ALA A 153 6.06 -25.78 -12.50
C ALA A 153 5.81 -24.29 -12.82
N LEU A 154 4.59 -23.79 -12.60
CA LEU A 154 4.24 -22.37 -12.76
C LEU A 154 4.70 -21.49 -11.58
N ALA A 155 5.05 -22.07 -10.44
CA ALA A 155 5.53 -21.34 -9.28
C ALA A 155 7.01 -20.95 -9.43
N THR A 156 7.42 -19.85 -8.80
CA THR A 156 8.84 -19.50 -8.71
C THR A 156 9.60 -20.54 -7.88
N PRO A 157 10.93 -20.71 -8.05
CA PRO A 157 11.71 -21.69 -7.29
C PRO A 157 11.47 -21.64 -5.77
N ALA A 158 11.42 -20.44 -5.19
CA ALA A 158 11.17 -20.24 -3.77
C ALA A 158 9.76 -20.67 -3.31
N SER A 159 8.77 -20.66 -4.20
CA SER A 159 7.39 -21.05 -3.90
C SER A 159 7.10 -22.54 -4.13
N ARG A 160 7.99 -23.29 -4.80
CA ARG A 160 7.73 -24.70 -5.17
C ARG A 160 7.60 -25.63 -3.97
N ALA A 161 8.55 -25.59 -3.04
CA ALA A 161 8.54 -26.47 -1.88
C ALA A 161 7.38 -26.19 -0.91
N PRO A 162 7.04 -24.93 -0.58
CA PRO A 162 5.82 -24.63 0.16
C PRO A 162 4.54 -25.10 -0.55
N LEU A 163 4.45 -24.91 -1.86
CA LEU A 163 3.28 -25.31 -2.66
C LEU A 163 3.14 -26.83 -2.80
N SER A 164 4.23 -27.59 -2.78
CA SER A 164 4.16 -29.06 -2.84
C SER A 164 3.46 -29.65 -1.61
N HIS A 165 3.52 -28.96 -0.46
CA HIS A 165 2.86 -29.35 0.79
C HIS A 165 1.47 -28.70 0.97
N GLU A 166 1.03 -27.87 0.02
CA GLU A 166 -0.25 -27.19 0.09
C GLU A 166 -1.42 -28.18 -0.09
N ASN A 167 -2.41 -28.06 0.79
CA ASN A 167 -3.61 -28.89 0.82
C ASN A 167 -4.89 -28.09 0.51
N GLY A 168 -4.81 -26.75 0.40
CA GLY A 168 -5.91 -25.84 0.05
C GLY A 168 -5.63 -24.98 -1.18
N THR A 169 -6.56 -24.06 -1.50
CA THR A 169 -6.44 -23.18 -2.68
C THR A 169 -6.34 -21.68 -2.37
N ALA A 170 -6.48 -21.30 -1.10
CA ALA A 170 -6.59 -19.90 -0.67
C ALA A 170 -5.23 -19.22 -0.47
N THR A 171 -4.16 -19.98 -0.23
CA THR A 171 -2.83 -19.44 0.03
C THR A 171 -2.26 -18.77 -1.22
N ARG A 172 -1.54 -17.66 -1.00
CA ARG A 172 -0.87 -16.90 -2.06
C ARG A 172 0.58 -17.35 -2.20
N TYR A 173 0.98 -17.57 -3.45
CA TYR A 173 2.35 -17.88 -3.82
C TYR A 173 2.85 -16.91 -4.89
N SER A 174 4.17 -16.92 -5.12
CA SER A 174 4.78 -16.21 -6.23
C SER A 174 4.85 -17.13 -7.45
N TRP A 175 4.41 -16.59 -8.58
CA TRP A 175 4.27 -17.32 -9.84
C TRP A 175 5.12 -16.69 -10.93
N GLN A 176 5.66 -17.54 -11.79
CA GLN A 176 6.36 -17.12 -13.00
C GLN A 176 5.43 -17.20 -14.21
N CYS A 177 5.57 -16.25 -15.12
CA CYS A 177 4.82 -16.26 -16.37
C CYS A 177 5.60 -17.04 -17.44
N PRO A 178 5.00 -18.01 -18.14
CA PRO A 178 5.65 -18.72 -19.24
C PRO A 178 6.14 -17.79 -20.37
N GLU A 179 5.45 -16.67 -20.59
CA GLU A 179 5.82 -15.63 -21.57
C GLU A 179 6.98 -14.73 -21.09
N GLY A 180 7.60 -15.01 -19.94
CA GLY A 180 8.72 -14.23 -19.41
C GLY A 180 8.34 -12.90 -18.74
N HIS A 181 7.05 -12.62 -18.51
CA HIS A 181 6.64 -11.46 -17.73
C HIS A 181 7.08 -11.54 -16.26
N ARG A 182 7.11 -10.38 -15.59
CA ARG A 182 7.49 -10.24 -14.17
C ARG A 182 6.75 -11.23 -13.26
N VAL A 183 7.46 -11.68 -12.23
CA VAL A 183 6.88 -12.48 -11.14
C VAL A 183 5.68 -11.75 -10.55
N TYR A 184 4.61 -12.50 -10.27
CA TYR A 184 3.38 -11.97 -9.71
C TYR A 184 2.85 -12.88 -8.59
N THR A 185 2.08 -12.31 -7.68
CA THR A 185 1.51 -13.03 -6.54
C THR A 185 0.03 -13.31 -6.78
N ALA A 186 -0.39 -14.55 -6.57
CA ALA A 186 -1.78 -14.99 -6.74
C ALA A 186 -2.08 -16.19 -5.82
N THR A 187 -3.37 -16.43 -5.55
CA THR A 187 -3.81 -17.66 -4.87
C THR A 187 -3.76 -18.84 -5.82
N VAL A 188 -3.64 -20.06 -5.28
CA VAL A 188 -3.77 -21.28 -6.09
C VAL A 188 -5.10 -21.30 -6.83
N GLU A 189 -6.21 -20.90 -6.18
CA GLU A 189 -7.52 -20.81 -6.82
C GLU A 189 -7.52 -19.85 -8.03
N SER A 190 -6.80 -18.73 -7.96
CA SER A 190 -6.67 -17.80 -9.09
C SER A 190 -5.97 -18.45 -10.28
N ILE A 191 -4.95 -19.27 -10.03
CA ILE A 191 -4.21 -19.97 -11.08
C ILE A 191 -5.07 -21.06 -11.72
N LEU A 192 -5.73 -21.89 -10.89
CA LEU A 192 -6.63 -22.95 -11.34
C LEU A 192 -7.86 -22.39 -12.08
N GLY A 193 -8.38 -21.24 -11.64
CA GLY A 193 -9.45 -20.50 -12.31
C GLY A 193 -9.01 -19.73 -13.56
N GLY A 194 -7.77 -19.91 -14.04
CA GLY A 194 -7.28 -19.31 -15.29
C GLY A 194 -6.92 -17.81 -15.21
N ARG A 195 -7.06 -17.18 -14.03
CA ARG A 195 -6.68 -15.80 -13.74
C ARG A 195 -5.19 -15.71 -13.39
N ARG A 196 -4.36 -16.21 -14.31
CA ARG A 196 -2.88 -16.27 -14.24
C ARG A 196 -2.25 -14.86 -14.37
N CYS A 197 -1.11 -14.76 -15.06
CA CYS A 197 -0.36 -13.51 -15.25
C CYS A 197 -1.26 -12.33 -15.64
N PRO A 198 -1.26 -11.23 -14.86
CA PRO A 198 -2.05 -10.02 -15.16
C PRO A 198 -1.75 -9.44 -16.53
N VAL A 199 -0.48 -9.42 -16.95
CA VAL A 199 -0.06 -8.91 -18.27
C VAL A 199 -0.69 -9.72 -19.39
N CYS A 200 -0.53 -11.04 -19.37
CA CYS A 200 -1.15 -11.92 -20.38
C CYS A 200 -2.66 -11.77 -20.38
N ARG A 201 -3.29 -11.78 -19.20
CA ARG A 201 -4.74 -11.63 -19.06
C ARG A 201 -5.22 -10.30 -19.64
N ASN A 202 -4.48 -9.23 -19.39
CA ASN A 202 -4.84 -7.92 -19.90
C ASN A 202 -4.66 -7.84 -21.41
N ALA A 203 -3.59 -8.41 -21.96
CA ALA A 203 -3.37 -8.42 -23.39
C ALA A 203 -4.40 -9.27 -24.17
N ARG A 204 -5.02 -10.29 -23.54
CA ARG A 204 -6.02 -11.16 -24.20
C ARG A 204 -7.14 -10.33 -24.82
N GLY A 205 -7.41 -10.59 -26.10
CA GLY A 205 -8.50 -9.98 -26.86
C GLY A 205 -8.23 -8.59 -27.42
N GLY A 206 -7.22 -7.87 -26.90
CA GLY A 206 -6.76 -6.57 -27.41
C GLY A 206 -5.34 -6.66 -27.94
N ALA A 207 -4.38 -6.05 -27.23
CA ALA A 207 -2.96 -6.01 -27.58
C ALA A 207 -2.35 -7.35 -28.06
N ALA A 208 -2.76 -8.50 -27.53
CA ALA A 208 -2.21 -9.79 -27.95
C ALA A 208 -2.44 -10.15 -29.43
N ARG A 209 -3.44 -9.52 -30.09
CA ARG A 209 -3.74 -9.73 -31.51
C ARG A 209 -3.02 -8.76 -32.44
N VAL A 210 -2.35 -7.76 -31.88
CA VAL A 210 -1.70 -6.68 -32.61
C VAL A 210 -0.20 -6.93 -32.61
N ALA A 211 0.44 -6.75 -33.76
CA ALA A 211 1.88 -6.89 -33.88
C ALA A 211 2.61 -5.81 -33.07
N VAL A 212 3.78 -6.14 -32.52
CA VAL A 212 4.57 -5.20 -31.73
C VAL A 212 4.97 -4.00 -32.58
N GLY A 213 4.75 -2.79 -32.06
CA GLY A 213 4.99 -1.54 -32.77
C GLY A 213 3.77 -1.03 -33.54
N GLU A 214 2.72 -1.82 -33.74
CA GLU A 214 1.54 -1.35 -34.47
C GLU A 214 0.62 -0.51 -33.58
N ALA A 215 0.04 0.53 -34.21
CA ALA A 215 -1.03 1.31 -33.61
C ALA A 215 -2.36 0.59 -33.78
N PHE A 216 -3.27 0.81 -32.83
CA PHE A 216 -4.61 0.26 -32.88
C PHE A 216 -5.56 1.06 -31.99
N ARG A 217 -6.85 0.78 -32.12
CA ARG A 217 -7.89 1.29 -31.23
C ARG A 217 -8.10 0.32 -30.06
N SER A 218 -7.70 0.74 -28.87
CA SER A 218 -7.99 0.05 -27.62
C SER A 218 -9.24 0.59 -26.95
N GLU A 219 -10.11 -0.33 -26.53
CA GLU A 219 -11.28 -0.04 -25.68
C GLU A 219 -10.90 0.26 -24.22
N ARG A 220 -9.64 -0.03 -23.84
CA ARG A 220 -9.13 0.17 -22.48
C ARG A 220 -8.39 1.48 -22.30
N ALA A 221 -8.17 2.21 -23.39
CA ALA A 221 -7.58 3.53 -23.33
C ALA A 221 -8.42 4.42 -22.39
N PRO A 222 -7.78 5.16 -21.47
CA PRO A 222 -8.48 6.13 -20.63
C PRO A 222 -9.29 7.10 -21.51
N ARG A 223 -10.45 7.53 -21.00
CA ARG A 223 -11.18 8.61 -21.68
C ARG A 223 -10.42 9.93 -21.49
N PRO A 224 -10.46 10.83 -22.48
CA PRO A 224 -9.87 12.16 -22.36
C PRO A 224 -10.32 12.85 -21.08
N ALA A 225 -9.36 13.28 -20.26
CA ALA A 225 -9.63 13.93 -18.98
C ALA A 225 -9.96 15.43 -19.13
N SER A 226 -9.73 16.00 -20.31
CA SER A 226 -9.93 17.42 -20.61
C SER A 226 -10.38 17.65 -22.05
N ALA A 227 -10.89 18.86 -22.33
CA ALA A 227 -11.25 19.29 -23.69
C ALA A 227 -10.03 19.59 -24.58
N ALA A 228 -8.82 19.64 -24.03
CA ALA A 228 -7.61 20.00 -24.77
C ALA A 228 -7.22 18.91 -25.78
N GLU A 229 -7.29 17.64 -25.42
CA GLU A 229 -6.95 16.54 -26.32
C GLU A 229 -7.89 16.48 -27.56
N PRO A 230 -9.24 16.52 -27.42
CA PRO A 230 -10.13 16.61 -28.57
C PRO A 230 -9.89 17.84 -29.45
N GLU A 231 -9.61 18.99 -28.85
CA GLU A 231 -9.34 20.23 -29.59
C GLU A 231 -8.00 20.16 -30.35
N LEU A 232 -6.96 19.58 -29.75
CA LEU A 232 -5.67 19.37 -30.41
C LEU A 232 -5.82 18.41 -31.59
N ARG A 233 -6.56 17.31 -31.39
CA ARG A 233 -6.89 16.34 -32.44
C ARG A 233 -7.62 16.99 -33.61
N ARG A 234 -8.64 17.81 -33.35
CA ARG A 234 -9.39 18.55 -34.37
C ARG A 234 -8.46 19.44 -35.20
N ARG A 235 -7.63 20.25 -34.56
CA ARG A 235 -6.71 21.18 -35.25
C ARG A 235 -5.62 20.48 -36.05
N ILE A 236 -5.15 19.30 -35.62
CA ILE A 236 -4.25 18.47 -36.41
C ILE A 236 -4.97 17.93 -37.65
N ALA A 237 -6.19 17.40 -37.49
CA ALA A 237 -6.99 16.88 -38.61
C ALA A 237 -7.33 17.95 -39.68
N GLU A 238 -7.40 19.22 -39.29
CA GLU A 238 -7.59 20.37 -40.19
C GLU A 238 -6.35 20.70 -41.02
N ARG A 239 -5.16 20.24 -40.62
CA ARG A 239 -3.90 20.52 -41.31
C ARG A 239 -3.29 19.29 -41.97
N LEU A 240 -3.58 18.10 -41.45
CA LEU A 240 -3.04 16.83 -41.93
C LEU A 240 -4.14 15.85 -42.34
N VAL A 241 -3.88 15.09 -43.40
CA VAL A 241 -4.67 13.95 -43.86
C VAL A 241 -4.06 12.66 -43.29
N VAL A 242 -4.30 12.42 -42.00
CA VAL A 242 -3.77 11.24 -41.27
C VAL A 242 -4.88 10.55 -40.47
N ASP A 243 -4.72 9.26 -40.21
CA ASP A 243 -5.60 8.51 -39.32
C ASP A 243 -5.31 8.86 -37.85
N LEU A 244 -6.29 9.48 -37.20
CA LEU A 244 -6.26 9.81 -35.78
C LEU A 244 -7.21 8.91 -34.95
N GLU A 245 -7.80 7.85 -35.51
CA GLU A 245 -8.73 6.98 -34.75
C GLU A 245 -8.00 6.09 -33.75
N CYS A 246 -6.74 5.75 -34.02
CA CYS A 246 -5.89 5.00 -33.12
C CYS A 246 -5.65 5.76 -31.80
N ASN A 247 -5.64 5.02 -30.69
CA ASN A 247 -5.43 5.57 -29.34
C ASN A 247 -4.46 4.73 -28.50
N ALA A 248 -3.84 3.72 -29.11
CA ALA A 248 -2.93 2.82 -28.45
C ALA A 248 -1.81 2.36 -29.40
N VAL A 249 -0.65 2.06 -28.82
CA VAL A 249 0.48 1.43 -29.51
C VAL A 249 0.86 0.15 -28.78
N ARG A 250 1.06 -0.95 -29.52
CA ARG A 250 1.49 -2.23 -28.98
C ARG A 250 2.99 -2.18 -28.62
N VAL A 251 3.34 -2.41 -27.35
CA VAL A 251 4.74 -2.34 -26.86
C VAL A 251 5.31 -3.70 -26.47
N ALA A 252 6.57 -3.99 -26.83
CA ALA A 252 7.18 -5.31 -26.58
C ALA A 252 7.21 -5.69 -25.08
N ARG A 253 7.47 -4.70 -24.22
CA ARG A 253 7.58 -4.88 -22.76
C ARG A 253 6.42 -4.18 -22.06
N PRO A 254 5.93 -4.74 -20.94
CA PRO A 254 4.74 -4.21 -20.30
C PRO A 254 4.94 -2.82 -19.68
N PHE A 255 3.97 -1.94 -19.91
CA PHE A 255 3.75 -0.72 -19.16
C PHE A 255 2.77 -1.01 -18.01
N HIS A 256 3.26 -1.00 -16.77
CA HIS A 256 2.57 -1.61 -15.63
C HIS A 256 2.18 -3.08 -15.94
N ASP A 257 0.88 -3.38 -16.03
CA ASP A 257 0.36 -4.69 -16.41
C ASP A 257 -0.25 -4.72 -17.82
N GLN A 258 0.10 -3.77 -18.68
CA GLN A 258 -0.46 -3.61 -20.03
C GLN A 258 0.63 -3.79 -21.09
N LEU A 259 0.27 -4.44 -22.19
CA LEU A 259 1.13 -4.59 -23.38
C LEU A 259 0.84 -3.53 -24.45
N GLU A 260 0.07 -2.52 -24.06
CA GLU A 260 -0.33 -1.37 -24.85
C GLU A 260 -0.04 -0.09 -24.06
N VAL A 261 0.34 0.95 -24.76
CA VAL A 261 0.55 2.30 -24.24
C VAL A 261 -0.45 3.23 -24.92
N TRP A 262 -0.99 4.19 -24.17
CA TRP A 262 -2.01 5.13 -24.64
C TRP A 262 -1.47 6.56 -24.64
N PRO A 263 -0.95 7.06 -25.78
CA PRO A 263 -0.73 8.48 -26.01
C PRO A 263 -2.05 9.23 -26.22
N ASP A 264 -2.05 10.53 -26.00
CA ASP A 264 -3.24 11.38 -26.22
C ASP A 264 -3.61 11.43 -27.72
N ILE A 265 -2.60 11.49 -28.59
CA ILE A 265 -2.77 11.40 -30.04
C ILE A 265 -1.73 10.45 -30.62
N VAL A 266 -2.17 9.58 -31.52
CA VAL A 266 -1.35 8.61 -32.24
C VAL A 266 -1.45 8.94 -33.72
N ILE A 267 -0.30 9.12 -34.39
CA ILE A 267 -0.21 9.35 -35.84
C ILE A 267 0.58 8.18 -36.46
N PRO A 268 -0.09 7.09 -36.89
CA PRO A 268 0.56 5.89 -37.41
C PRO A 268 1.45 6.13 -38.62
N GLU A 269 1.01 6.98 -39.55
CA GLU A 269 1.71 7.30 -40.81
C GLU A 269 3.08 7.91 -40.56
N LEU A 270 3.21 8.65 -39.47
CA LEU A 270 4.46 9.29 -39.05
C LEU A 270 5.17 8.49 -37.96
N ARG A 271 4.58 7.42 -37.40
CA ARG A 271 5.08 6.72 -36.20
C ARG A 271 5.44 7.72 -35.09
N VAL A 272 4.55 8.69 -34.84
CA VAL A 272 4.70 9.68 -33.78
C VAL A 272 3.52 9.60 -32.81
N ALA A 273 3.84 9.57 -31.53
CA ALA A 273 2.91 9.69 -30.42
C ALA A 273 3.02 11.10 -29.83
N ILE A 274 1.89 11.74 -29.55
CA ILE A 274 1.83 13.08 -28.97
C ILE A 274 1.19 12.99 -27.59
N GLU A 275 1.84 13.62 -26.61
CA GLU A 275 1.34 13.81 -25.26
C GLU A 275 1.00 15.28 -25.05
N TYR A 276 -0.11 15.57 -24.40
CA TYR A 276 -0.51 16.90 -23.97
C TYR A 276 -0.47 16.96 -22.44
N ASP A 277 0.68 17.38 -21.92
CA ASP A 277 0.95 17.39 -20.49
C ASP A 277 0.38 18.66 -19.84
N THR A 278 -0.55 18.49 -18.91
CA THR A 278 -1.09 19.58 -18.08
C THR A 278 -0.65 19.42 -16.63
N ILE A 279 -0.62 20.51 -15.86
CA ILE A 279 -0.29 20.43 -14.42
C ILE A 279 -1.34 19.69 -13.56
N GLY A 280 -2.47 19.31 -14.16
CA GLY A 280 -3.59 18.69 -13.47
C GLY A 280 -4.28 19.62 -12.46
N ARG A 281 -5.39 19.15 -11.87
CA ARG A 281 -6.15 19.92 -10.86
C ARG A 281 -5.40 20.17 -9.55
N HIS A 282 -4.37 19.37 -9.26
CA HIS A 282 -3.64 19.41 -7.99
C HIS A 282 -2.15 19.79 -8.14
N GLY A 283 -1.69 20.16 -9.34
CA GLY A 283 -0.32 20.64 -9.57
C GLY A 283 0.79 19.59 -9.41
N LEU A 284 0.44 18.31 -9.31
CA LEU A 284 1.36 17.18 -9.08
C LEU A 284 1.49 16.24 -10.28
N GLU A 285 0.82 16.53 -11.39
CA GLU A 285 0.97 15.79 -12.64
C GLU A 285 2.34 16.13 -13.27
N HIS A 286 3.04 15.10 -13.76
CA HIS A 286 4.34 15.21 -14.40
C HIS A 286 5.51 15.75 -13.56
N VAL A 287 5.45 15.66 -12.23
CA VAL A 287 6.58 15.99 -11.34
C VAL A 287 7.00 14.76 -10.51
N GLY A 288 8.29 14.56 -10.34
CA GLY A 288 8.85 13.53 -9.43
C GLY A 288 8.57 12.08 -9.88
N PRO A 289 7.99 11.21 -9.04
CA PRO A 289 7.72 9.81 -9.40
C PRO A 289 6.86 9.62 -10.65
N ARG A 290 5.99 10.59 -10.97
CA ARG A 290 5.15 10.56 -12.18
C ARG A 290 5.98 10.83 -13.44
N GLU A 291 6.94 11.75 -13.38
CA GLU A 291 7.91 12.01 -14.46
C GLU A 291 8.73 10.76 -14.81
N ALA A 292 9.11 9.95 -13.82
CA ALA A 292 9.81 8.69 -14.06
C ALA A 292 8.95 7.64 -14.81
N SER A 293 7.63 7.64 -14.53
CA SER A 293 6.66 6.81 -15.25
C SER A 293 6.49 7.27 -16.70
N ASP A 294 6.38 8.58 -16.90
CA ASP A 294 6.27 9.22 -18.22
C ASP A 294 7.51 8.92 -19.08
N ARG A 295 8.72 9.10 -18.53
CA ARG A 295 9.96 8.70 -19.21
C ARG A 295 10.04 7.21 -19.52
N ARG A 296 9.40 6.36 -18.71
CA ARG A 296 9.32 4.92 -19.00
C ARG A 296 8.36 4.65 -20.16
N LYS A 297 7.22 5.35 -20.21
CA LYS A 297 6.27 5.31 -21.32
C LYS A 297 6.96 5.70 -22.64
N ASP A 298 7.70 6.81 -22.65
CA ASP A 298 8.41 7.30 -23.83
C ASP A 298 9.45 6.29 -24.33
N ARG A 299 10.23 5.70 -23.42
CA ARG A 299 11.21 4.65 -23.76
C ARG A 299 10.57 3.41 -24.36
N LEU A 300 9.38 3.03 -23.91
CA LEU A 300 8.68 1.86 -24.46
C LEU A 300 8.16 2.11 -25.88
N LEU A 301 7.67 3.32 -26.16
CA LEU A 301 7.26 3.74 -27.50
C LEU A 301 8.47 3.78 -28.45
N ARG A 302 9.57 4.43 -28.04
CA ARG A 302 10.83 4.49 -28.80
C ARG A 302 11.42 3.11 -29.08
N ALA A 303 11.34 2.19 -28.12
CA ALA A 303 11.82 0.82 -28.31
C ALA A 303 11.06 0.03 -29.38
N VAL A 304 9.89 0.49 -29.81
CA VAL A 304 9.09 -0.13 -30.88
C VAL A 304 8.95 0.77 -32.12
N GLY A 305 9.89 1.72 -32.28
CA GLY A 305 10.02 2.54 -33.50
C GLY A 305 9.16 3.81 -33.54
N TRP A 306 8.57 4.20 -32.40
CA TRP A 306 7.79 5.44 -32.31
C TRP A 306 8.60 6.59 -31.73
N GLU A 307 8.45 7.79 -32.26
CA GLU A 307 8.95 8.98 -31.58
C GLU A 307 7.84 9.60 -30.71
N VAL A 308 8.23 10.34 -29.67
CA VAL A 308 7.29 11.00 -28.76
C VAL A 308 7.53 12.50 -28.75
N VAL A 309 6.47 13.26 -29.00
CA VAL A 309 6.45 14.73 -28.88
C VAL A 309 5.54 15.11 -27.72
N ARG A 310 6.05 15.89 -26.76
CA ARG A 310 5.25 16.37 -25.63
C ARG A 310 4.89 17.85 -25.82
N VAL A 311 3.60 18.14 -25.80
CA VAL A 311 3.07 19.50 -25.67
C VAL A 311 2.96 19.81 -24.19
N ARG A 312 3.86 20.63 -23.65
CA ARG A 312 3.96 20.89 -22.21
C ARG A 312 3.33 22.22 -21.84
N CYS A 313 2.28 22.18 -21.03
CA CYS A 313 1.66 23.39 -20.51
C CYS A 313 2.55 24.07 -19.47
N ARG A 314 2.84 25.37 -19.65
CA ARG A 314 3.54 26.17 -18.64
C ARG A 314 2.87 26.03 -17.25
N PRO A 315 3.64 25.91 -16.16
CA PRO A 315 5.10 26.08 -16.05
C PRO A 315 5.93 24.78 -16.21
N LEU A 316 5.42 23.73 -16.85
CA LEU A 316 6.18 22.48 -17.04
C LEU A 316 7.42 22.72 -17.91
N LEU A 317 8.58 22.25 -17.42
CA LEU A 317 9.84 22.31 -18.16
C LEU A 317 9.84 21.31 -19.31
N LEU A 318 10.44 21.71 -20.44
CA LEU A 318 10.71 20.81 -21.57
C LEU A 318 11.68 19.70 -21.14
N LEU A 319 11.44 18.48 -21.59
CA LEU A 319 12.25 17.30 -21.29
C LEU A 319 13.00 16.78 -22.51
N GLY A 320 12.42 16.93 -23.70
CA GLY A 320 12.96 16.45 -24.97
C GLY A 320 13.26 17.58 -25.95
N PRO A 321 14.10 17.32 -26.96
CA PRO A 321 14.46 18.31 -27.99
C PRO A 321 13.27 18.70 -28.88
N TYR A 322 12.24 17.84 -28.97
CA TYR A 322 11.05 18.06 -29.79
C TYR A 322 9.85 18.54 -28.98
N ASP A 323 10.00 18.77 -27.68
CA ASP A 323 8.88 19.19 -26.84
C ASP A 323 8.41 20.61 -27.20
N VAL A 324 7.10 20.80 -27.24
CA VAL A 324 6.47 22.07 -27.60
C VAL A 324 5.90 22.72 -26.36
N GLU A 325 6.35 23.94 -26.04
CA GLU A 325 5.74 24.72 -24.97
C GLU A 325 4.35 25.24 -25.39
N ALA A 326 3.37 25.11 -24.49
CA ALA A 326 2.02 25.62 -24.66
C ALA A 326 1.49 26.28 -23.37
N SER A 327 0.45 27.10 -23.51
CA SER A 327 -0.42 27.52 -22.40
C SER A 327 -1.85 27.01 -22.58
N SER A 328 -2.25 26.82 -23.83
CA SER A 328 -3.52 26.25 -24.28
C SER A 328 -3.32 25.71 -25.69
N VAL A 329 -4.29 24.94 -26.18
CA VAL A 329 -4.31 24.48 -27.57
C VAL A 329 -4.65 25.65 -28.49
N THR A 330 -3.70 26.05 -29.34
CA THR A 330 -3.84 27.14 -30.32
C THR A 330 -3.23 26.74 -31.66
N ASP A 331 -3.57 27.47 -32.73
CA ASP A 331 -3.01 27.23 -34.06
C ASP A 331 -1.49 27.31 -34.07
N ALA A 332 -0.91 28.31 -33.38
CA ALA A 332 0.53 28.44 -33.24
C ALA A 332 1.20 27.26 -32.51
N VAL A 333 0.51 26.61 -31.57
CA VAL A 333 1.03 25.38 -30.93
C VAL A 333 1.02 24.22 -31.92
N VAL A 334 -0.04 24.10 -32.73
CA VAL A 334 -0.12 23.05 -33.75
C VAL A 334 0.90 23.27 -34.85
N ASP A 335 1.16 24.51 -35.27
CA ASP A 335 2.16 24.80 -36.29
C ASP A 335 3.58 24.46 -35.80
N ARG A 336 3.90 24.77 -34.53
CA ARG A 336 5.16 24.31 -33.90
C ARG A 336 5.24 22.80 -33.79
N LEU A 337 4.13 22.14 -33.49
CA LEU A 337 4.05 20.68 -33.47
C LEU A 337 4.33 20.10 -34.86
N LEU A 338 3.77 20.68 -35.93
CA LEU A 338 4.07 20.27 -37.31
C LEU A 338 5.54 20.48 -37.68
N SER A 339 6.16 21.59 -37.28
CA SER A 339 7.60 21.78 -37.42
C SER A 339 8.39 20.67 -36.72
N ALA A 340 8.03 20.31 -35.49
CA ALA A 340 8.67 19.21 -34.76
C ALA A 340 8.48 17.86 -35.48
N LEU A 341 7.31 17.59 -36.06
CA LEU A 341 7.10 16.41 -36.91
C LEU A 341 8.03 16.40 -38.13
N GLY A 342 8.21 17.57 -38.76
CA GLY A 342 9.14 17.78 -39.87
C GLY A 342 10.60 17.52 -39.48
N GLU A 343 11.03 17.95 -38.30
CA GLU A 343 12.37 17.64 -37.78
C GLU A 343 12.56 16.13 -37.51
N ILE A 344 11.50 15.42 -37.09
CA ILE A 344 11.56 13.99 -36.72
C ILE A 344 11.50 13.06 -37.94
N ARG A 345 10.71 13.40 -38.96
CA ARG A 345 10.45 12.54 -40.14
C ARG A 345 10.90 13.13 -41.46
N GLY A 346 11.34 14.39 -41.49
CA GLY A 346 11.63 15.14 -42.69
C GLY A 346 10.39 15.85 -43.23
N ASP A 347 10.56 17.11 -43.60
CA ASP A 347 9.48 17.97 -44.11
C ASP A 347 8.78 17.34 -45.32
N LEU A 348 9.53 16.72 -46.24
CA LEU A 348 8.97 16.07 -47.43
C LEU A 348 7.91 15.00 -47.09
N ILE A 349 8.15 14.21 -46.04
CA ILE A 349 7.21 13.16 -45.61
C ILE A 349 5.98 13.79 -44.95
N VAL A 350 6.18 14.79 -44.08
CA VAL A 350 5.06 15.45 -43.38
C VAL A 350 4.19 16.23 -44.36
N ASP A 351 4.81 16.93 -45.31
CA ASP A 351 4.13 17.72 -46.33
C ASP A 351 3.29 16.87 -47.28
N ALA A 352 3.66 15.60 -47.51
CA ALA A 352 2.84 14.66 -48.27
C ALA A 352 1.46 14.39 -47.63
N TYR A 353 1.31 14.67 -46.33
CA TYR A 353 0.06 14.56 -45.60
C TYR A 353 -0.59 15.93 -45.33
N ARG A 354 0.00 17.06 -45.73
CA ARG A 354 -0.63 18.37 -45.51
C ARG A 354 -1.88 18.54 -46.37
N ARG A 355 -2.86 19.25 -45.82
CA ARG A 355 -4.08 19.67 -46.52
C ARG A 355 -3.89 20.93 -47.35
#